data_AF-A0A3N5LL58-F1
#
_entry.id   AF-A0A3N5LL58-F1
#
_cell.length_a   1.000
_cell.length_b   1.000
_cell.length_c   1.000
_cell.angle_alpha   90.00
_cell.angle_beta   90.00
_cell.angle_gamma   90.00
#
_symmetry.space_group_name_H-M   'P 1'
#
loop_
_entity.id
_entity.type
_entity.pdbx_description
1 polymer ?
#
loop_
_entity_poly.entity_id
_entity_poly.type
_entity_poly.pdbx_seq_one_letter_code
_entity_poly.pdbx_strand_id
1 'polypeptide(L)' 'MLPYNIDHVAIAVTDLDLALSELAGQYGVAPLRRERVEEQGVEEA' A
#
# COMPACT_ATOMS: atom_id res chain seq x y z
N MET A 1 -20.61 17.66 -5.16
CA MET A 1 -20.12 16.64 -4.22
C MET A 1 -18.84 17.20 -3.60
N LEU A 2 -18.81 17.39 -2.28
CA LEU A 2 -17.60 17.81 -1.59
C LEU A 2 -16.72 16.58 -1.31
N PRO A 3 -15.38 16.66 -1.37
CA PRO A 3 -14.51 15.55 -0.99
C PRO A 3 -14.64 15.33 0.52
N TYR A 4 -15.24 14.21 0.91
CA TYR A 4 -15.41 13.84 2.31
C TYR A 4 -14.36 12.76 2.65
N ASN A 5 -13.22 13.22 3.19
CA ASN A 5 -12.10 12.44 3.73
C ASN A 5 -10.96 12.08 2.75
N ILE A 6 -9.84 11.68 3.34
CA ILE A 6 -8.70 11.06 2.65
C ILE A 6 -9.08 9.60 2.40
N ASP A 7 -9.02 9.18 1.14
CA ASP A 7 -9.30 7.81 0.73
C ASP A 7 -8.14 6.87 1.09
N HIS A 8 -6.92 7.21 0.65
CA HIS A 8 -5.68 6.51 0.98
C HIS A 8 -4.46 7.43 0.80
N VAL A 9 -3.29 6.97 1.24
CA VAL A 9 -1.99 7.61 1.01
C VAL A 9 -1.09 6.61 0.31
N ALA A 10 -0.64 6.92 -0.91
CA ALA A 10 0.31 6.10 -1.64
C ALA A 10 1.75 6.41 -1.22
N ILE A 11 2.53 5.38 -0.91
CA ILE A 11 3.95 5.49 -0.52
C ILE A 11 4.77 4.63 -1.48
N ALA A 12 5.63 5.27 -2.27
CA ALA A 12 6.57 4.55 -3.12
C ALA A 12 7.69 3.94 -2.28
N VAL A 13 7.89 2.63 -2.43
CA VAL A 13 8.92 1.86 -1.72
C VAL A 13 9.76 1.08 -2.72
N THR A 14 10.99 0.74 -2.34
CA THR A 14 11.89 -0.06 -3.19
C THR A 14 11.55 -1.55 -3.18
N ASP A 15 10.91 -2.04 -2.11
CA ASP A 15 10.52 -3.43 -1.91
C ASP A 15 9.20 -3.46 -1.12
N LEU A 16 8.13 -3.96 -1.75
CA LEU A 16 6.78 -3.98 -1.15
C LEU A 16 6.69 -4.99 -0.01
N ASP A 17 7.29 -6.17 -0.16
CA ASP A 17 7.20 -7.22 0.85
C ASP A 17 7.95 -6.84 2.13
N LEU A 18 9.11 -6.19 1.99
CA LEU A 18 9.84 -5.63 3.12
C LEU A 18 9.02 -4.55 3.85
N ALA A 19 8.44 -3.60 3.12
CA ALA A 19 7.65 -2.52 3.71
C ALA A 19 6.43 -3.05 4.48
N LEU A 20 5.73 -4.05 3.93
CA LEU A 20 4.60 -4.69 4.59
C LEU A 20 5.01 -5.44 5.87
N SER A 21 6.15 -6.14 5.83
CA SER A 21 6.72 -6.82 7.00
C SER A 21 7.05 -5.84 8.13
N GLU A 22 7.66 -4.69 7.79
CA GLU A 22 7.96 -3.64 8.75
C GLU A 22 6.70 -3.01 9.34
N LEU A 23 5.69 -2.70 8.51
CA LEU A 23 4.41 -2.16 8.98
C LEU A 23 3.67 -3.16 9.89
N ALA A 24 3.68 -4.44 9.52
CA ALA A 24 3.10 -5.50 10.35
C ALA A 24 3.84 -5.62 11.70
N GLY A 25 5.18 -5.58 11.69
CA GLY A 25 5.98 -5.66 12.91
C GLY A 25 5.83 -4.44 13.83
N GLN A 26 5.72 -3.24 13.27
CA GLN A 26 5.64 -2.00 14.03
C GLN A 26 4.23 -1.68 14.51
N TYR A 27 3.22 -1.93 13.68
CA TYR A 27 1.85 -1.45 13.92
C TYR A 27 0.81 -2.57 13.97
N GLY A 28 1.19 -3.82 13.73
CA GLY A 28 0.26 -4.96 13.71
C GLY A 28 -0.77 -4.87 12.57
N VAL A 29 -0.47 -4.12 11.51
CA VAL A 29 -1.36 -3.93 10.36
C VAL A 29 -1.06 -4.94 9.26
N ALA A 30 -2.07 -5.24 8.45
CA ALA A 30 -1.96 -6.10 7.28
C ALA A 30 -2.67 -5.44 6.09
N PRO A 31 -2.20 -5.67 4.85
CA PRO A 31 -2.84 -5.12 3.67
C PRO A 31 -4.24 -5.70 3.49
N LEU A 32 -5.19 -4.85 3.09
CA LEU A 32 -6.57 -5.29 2.80
C LEU A 32 -6.69 -5.89 1.40
N ARG A 33 -5.81 -5.48 0.48
CA ARG A 33 -5.78 -5.91 -0.92
C ARG A 33 -4.32 -5.97 -1.36
N ARG A 34 -4.01 -6.73 -2.40
CA ARG A 34 -2.74 -6.66 -3.11
C ARG A 34 -3.01 -6.83 -4.59
N GLU A 35 -2.40 -6.00 -5.41
CA GLU A 35 -2.52 -6.12 -6.86
C GLU A 35 -1.23 -5.77 -7.59
N ARG A 36 -1.10 -6.33 -8.79
CA ARG A 36 -0.06 -5.97 -9.75
C ARG A 36 -0.70 -5.18 -10.88
N VAL A 37 -0.21 -3.97 -11.10
CA VAL A 37 -0.67 -3.08 -12.16
C VAL A 37 0.28 -3.24 -13.34
N GLU A 38 -0.02 -4.18 -14.23
CA GLU A 38 0.85 -4.60 -15.34
C GLU A 38 1.28 -3.44 -16.25
N GLU A 39 0.35 -2.52 -16.58
CA GLU A 39 0.63 -1.37 -17.45
C GLU A 39 1.70 -0.44 -16.86
N GLN A 40 1.78 -0.38 -15.53
CA GLN A 40 2.69 0.49 -14.79
C GLN A 40 3.94 -0.26 -14.30
N GLY A 41 3.93 -1.60 -14.37
CA GLY A 41 5.03 -2.44 -13.89
C GLY A 41 5.22 -2.43 -12.37
N VAL A 42 4.17 -2.11 -11.59
CA VAL A 42 4.24 -1.99 -10.13
C VAL A 42 3.35 -3.01 -9.41
N GLU A 43 3.68 -3.27 -8.15
CA GLU A 43 2.78 -3.92 -7.19
C GLU A 43 2.38 -2.92 -6.10
N GLU A 44 1.13 -3.01 -5.64
CA GLU A 44 0.59 -2.22 -4.54
C GLU A 44 -0.24 -3.09 -3.58
N ALA A 45 -0.37 -2.64 -2.34
CA ALA A 45 -1.08 -3.35 -1.26
C ALA A 45 -1.69 -2.40 -0.22
#